data_AF-A0A2T5EX61-F1
#
_entry.id   AF-A0A2T5EX61-F1
#
_cell.length_a   1.000
_cell.length_b   1.000
_cell.length_c   1.000
_cell.angle_alpha   90.00
_cell.angle_beta   90.00
_cell.angle_gamma   90.00
#
_symmetry.space_group_name_H-M   'P 1'
#
loop_
_entity.id
_entity.type
_entity.pdbx_description
1 polymer ?
#
loop_
_entity_poly.entity_id
_entity_poly.type
_entity_poly.pdbx_seq_one_letter_code
_entity_poly.pdbx_strand_id
1 'polypeptide(L)'
;MNIWIFSSGLLALFTTLVHVFAGQIDPVRPFLKSKLDEIPKATLLACWHIVSVTLFVSSLMLLYVGWYGIDSLYFLIQLLGFLYILYASVFVAVGLYFFGAKVFVKLPQWILLLPIGFLANYGAIHV
;
A
#
# COMPACT_ATOMS: atom_id res chain seq x y z
N MET A 1 -14.85 -11.34 15.26
CA MET A 1 -13.52 -10.89 14.83
C MET A 1 -13.00 -11.81 13.75
N ASN A 2 -12.68 -11.26 12.58
CA ASN A 2 -12.03 -11.96 11.49
C ASN A 2 -10.51 -11.68 11.57
N ILE A 3 -9.74 -12.66 12.06
CA ILE A 3 -8.31 -12.48 12.36
C ILE A 3 -7.48 -12.17 11.11
N TRP A 4 -7.87 -12.69 9.94
CA TRP A 4 -7.17 -12.49 8.68
C TRP A 4 -7.31 -11.05 8.20
N ILE A 5 -8.54 -10.52 8.18
CA ILE A 5 -8.82 -9.13 7.84
C ILE A 5 -8.17 -8.20 8.88
N PHE A 6 -8.27 -8.52 10.17
CA PHE A 6 -7.66 -7.68 11.21
C PHE A 6 -6.12 -7.61 11.08
N SER A 7 -5.47 -8.76 10.84
CA SER A 7 -4.01 -8.82 10.61
C SER A 7 -3.60 -8.05 9.35
N SER A 8 -4.42 -8.10 8.29
CA SER A 8 -4.20 -7.29 7.08
C SER A 8 -4.25 -5.79 7.40
N GLY A 9 -5.18 -5.36 8.27
CA GLY A 9 -5.31 -3.97 8.71
C GLY A 9 -4.11 -3.50 9.54
N LEU A 10 -3.60 -4.33 10.45
CA LEU A 10 -2.39 -4.02 11.22
C LEU A 10 -1.17 -3.86 10.30
N LEU A 11 -1.00 -4.77 9.34
CA LEU A 11 0.09 -4.71 8.37
C LEU A 11 -0.06 -3.49 7.45
N ALA A 12 -1.28 -3.13 7.04
CA ALA A 12 -1.57 -1.93 6.26
C ALA A 12 -1.25 -0.65 7.04
N LEU A 13 -1.60 -0.59 8.33
CA LEU A 13 -1.29 0.56 9.17
C LEU A 13 0.22 0.71 9.35
N PHE A 14 0.93 -0.39 9.64
CA PHE A 14 2.39 -0.40 9.69
C PHE A 14 3.00 0.07 8.36
N THR A 15 2.51 -0.44 7.23
CA THR A 15 2.95 -0.04 5.89
C THR A 15 2.70 1.44 5.62
N THR A 16 1.59 1.99 6.09
CA THR A 16 1.28 3.42 6.01
C THR A 16 2.31 4.26 6.77
N LEU A 17 2.67 3.85 8.00
CA LEU A 17 3.68 4.54 8.80
C LEU A 17 5.06 4.46 8.13
N VAL A 18 5.44 3.27 7.64
CA VAL A 18 6.68 3.10 6.89
C VAL A 18 6.69 4.00 5.65
N HIS A 19 5.62 4.02 4.86
CA HIS A 19 5.47 4.87 3.68
C HIS A 19 5.70 6.34 4.04
N VAL A 20 4.93 6.89 4.99
CA VAL A 20 4.97 8.31 5.35
C VAL A 20 6.33 8.73 5.91
N PHE A 21 6.93 7.94 6.80
CA PHE A 21 8.12 8.35 7.56
C PHE A 21 9.43 7.85 6.95
N ALA A 22 9.55 6.55 6.70
CA ALA A 22 10.78 5.95 6.18
C ALA A 22 10.83 6.06 4.65
N GLY A 23 9.69 5.84 3.99
CA GLY A 23 9.57 5.77 2.54
C GLY A 23 9.89 7.09 1.84
N GLN A 24 9.83 8.25 2.51
CA GLN A 24 10.16 9.53 1.90
C GLN A 24 11.68 9.76 1.72
N ILE A 25 12.53 8.98 2.41
CA ILE A 25 13.97 9.26 2.52
C ILE A 25 14.67 9.13 1.16
N ASP A 26 14.40 8.05 0.43
CA ASP A 26 15.08 7.74 -0.83
C ASP A 26 14.38 8.30 -2.08
N PRO A 27 13.04 8.25 -2.23
CA PRO A 27 12.36 8.80 -3.40
C PRO A 27 11.99 10.28 -3.26
N VAL A 28 11.37 10.71 -2.16
CA VAL A 28 10.74 12.06 -2.09
C VAL A 28 11.77 13.15 -1.83
N ARG A 29 12.60 12.99 -0.80
CA ARG A 29 13.55 14.04 -0.40
C ARG A 29 14.56 14.37 -1.50
N PRO A 30 15.17 13.39 -2.20
CA PRO A 30 16.09 13.68 -3.30
C PRO A 30 15.35 14.27 -4.50
N PHE A 31 14.13 13.81 -4.78
CA PHE A 31 13.32 14.32 -5.88
C PHE A 31 12.96 15.80 -5.71
N LEU A 32 12.54 16.24 -4.51
CA LEU A 32 12.27 17.65 -4.22
C LEU A 32 13.52 18.53 -4.30
N LYS A 33 14.70 17.97 -4.01
CA LYS A 33 15.99 18.65 -4.13
C LYS A 33 16.57 18.65 -5.55
N SER A 34 15.91 18.00 -6.51
CA SER A 34 16.39 17.93 -7.89
C SER A 34 16.27 19.30 -8.60
N LYS A 35 16.91 19.40 -9.77
CA LYS A 35 16.86 20.59 -10.64
C LYS A 35 15.59 20.68 -11.51
N LEU A 36 14.58 19.82 -11.26
CA LEU A 36 13.31 19.88 -11.98
C LEU A 36 12.52 21.13 -11.63
N ASP A 37 11.64 21.54 -12.54
CA ASP A 37 10.70 22.63 -12.32
C ASP A 37 9.74 22.33 -11.16
N GLU A 38 9.17 23.39 -10.58
CA GLU A 38 8.31 23.29 -9.40
C GLU A 38 6.99 22.53 -9.67
N ILE A 39 6.48 22.57 -10.91
CA ILE A 39 5.22 21.90 -11.27
C ILE A 39 5.34 20.35 -11.18
N PRO A 40 6.33 19.68 -11.82
CA PRO A 40 6.57 18.26 -11.61
C PRO A 40 6.81 17.88 -10.14
N LYS A 41 7.54 18.72 -9.40
CA LYS A 41 7.81 18.52 -7.95
C LYS A 41 6.53 18.49 -7.14
N ALA A 42 5.70 19.53 -7.28
CA ALA A 42 4.44 19.67 -6.59
C ALA A 42 3.47 18.53 -6.94
N THR A 43 3.38 18.16 -8.22
CA THR A 43 2.49 17.09 -8.68
C THR A 43 2.86 15.74 -8.06
N LEU A 44 4.14 15.36 -8.08
CA LEU A 44 4.57 14.08 -7.52
C LEU A 44 4.50 14.04 -5.99
N LEU A 45 4.72 15.19 -5.32
CA LEU A 45 4.48 15.30 -3.88
C LEU A 45 2.99 15.16 -3.54
N ALA A 46 2.09 15.70 -4.35
CA ALA A 46 0.66 15.48 -4.19
C ALA A 46 0.29 14.00 -4.37
N CYS A 47 0.81 13.34 -5.42
CA CYS A 47 0.62 11.89 -5.62
C CYS A 47 1.10 11.07 -4.42
N TRP A 48 2.24 11.43 -3.83
CA TRP A 48 2.76 10.79 -2.62
C TRP A 48 1.78 10.86 -1.43
N HIS A 49 1.19 12.03 -1.20
CA HIS A 49 0.22 12.23 -0.12
C HIS A 49 -1.13 11.57 -0.41
N ILE A 50 -1.58 11.54 -1.66
CA ILE A 50 -2.79 10.79 -2.06
C ILE A 50 -2.63 9.32 -1.70
N VAL A 51 -1.49 8.70 -2.05
CA VAL A 51 -1.20 7.31 -1.66
C VAL A 51 -1.18 7.15 -0.13
N SER A 52 -0.58 8.10 0.59
CA SER A 52 -0.55 8.09 2.06
C SER A 52 -1.95 8.05 2.67
N VAL A 53 -2.86 8.89 2.16
CA VAL A 53 -4.26 8.94 2.61
C VAL A 53 -4.99 7.64 2.28
N THR A 54 -4.81 7.11 1.07
CA THR A 54 -5.44 5.84 0.66
C THR A 54 -4.99 4.67 1.53
N LEU A 55 -3.68 4.55 1.82
CA LEU A 55 -3.15 3.51 2.70
C LEU A 55 -3.70 3.66 4.13
N PHE A 56 -3.72 4.88 4.66
CA PHE A 56 -4.25 5.14 6.00
C PHE A 56 -5.73 4.77 6.13
N VAL A 57 -6.58 5.31 5.25
CA VAL A 57 -8.03 5.06 5.29
C VAL A 57 -8.35 3.57 5.08
N SER A 58 -7.68 2.92 4.13
CA SER A 58 -7.87 1.48 3.93
C SER A 58 -7.45 0.65 5.14
N SER A 59 -6.36 1.03 5.83
CA SER A 59 -5.93 0.36 7.06
C SER A 59 -6.99 0.45 8.17
N LEU A 60 -7.60 1.63 8.36
CA LEU A 60 -8.67 1.81 9.34
C LEU A 60 -9.90 0.96 9.01
N MET A 61 -10.27 0.88 7.72
CA MET A 61 -11.39 0.06 7.26
C MET A 61 -11.14 -1.43 7.51
N LEU A 62 -9.94 -1.92 7.18
CA LEU A 62 -9.54 -3.31 7.43
C LEU A 62 -9.52 -3.63 8.93
N LEU A 63 -8.97 -2.74 9.75
CA LEU A 63 -8.97 -2.90 11.21
C LEU A 63 -10.40 -2.93 11.78
N TYR A 64 -11.25 -2.01 11.35
CA TYR A 64 -12.64 -1.92 11.81
C TYR A 64 -13.44 -3.18 11.45
N VAL A 65 -13.44 -3.58 10.16
CA VAL A 65 -14.18 -4.79 9.72
C VAL A 65 -13.58 -6.05 10.34
N GLY A 66 -12.25 -6.15 10.41
CA GLY A 66 -11.58 -7.30 11.02
C GLY A 66 -11.93 -7.44 12.50
N TRP A 67 -11.90 -6.35 13.26
CA TRP A 67 -12.20 -6.38 14.69
C TRP A 67 -13.65 -6.81 14.96
N TYR A 68 -14.61 -6.13 14.32
CA TYR A 68 -16.03 -6.36 14.55
C TYR A 68 -16.60 -7.58 13.80
N GLY A 69 -15.91 -8.09 12.77
CA GLY A 69 -16.39 -9.21 11.94
C GLY A 69 -17.66 -8.84 11.16
N ILE A 70 -17.61 -7.75 10.41
CA ILE A 70 -18.79 -7.20 9.71
C ILE A 70 -18.89 -7.80 8.30
N ASP A 71 -19.56 -8.94 8.18
CA ASP A 71 -19.65 -9.71 6.93
C ASP A 71 -20.30 -8.94 5.77
N SER A 72 -21.23 -8.01 6.07
CA SER A 72 -21.89 -7.17 5.06
C SER A 72 -20.93 -6.24 4.30
N LEU A 73 -19.70 -6.08 4.79
CA LEU A 73 -18.65 -5.26 4.17
C LEU A 73 -17.57 -6.10 3.48
N TYR A 74 -17.68 -7.43 3.40
CA TYR A 74 -16.62 -8.27 2.85
C TYR A 74 -16.35 -8.02 1.36
N PHE A 75 -17.37 -7.64 0.58
CA PHE A 75 -17.15 -7.22 -0.81
C PHE A 75 -16.25 -5.98 -0.91
N LEU A 76 -16.41 -5.01 -0.01
CA LEU A 76 -15.52 -3.86 0.09
C LEU A 76 -14.10 -4.29 0.50
N ILE A 77 -13.96 -5.24 1.41
CA ILE A 77 -12.66 -5.76 1.83
C ILE A 77 -11.94 -6.50 0.70
N GLN A 78 -12.67 -7.25 -0.13
CA GLN A 78 -12.12 -7.87 -1.34
C GLN A 78 -11.62 -6.81 -2.33
N LEU A 79 -12.39 -5.75 -2.55
CA LEU A 79 -11.97 -4.62 -3.38
C LEU A 79 -10.67 -3.99 -2.85
N LEU A 80 -10.59 -3.72 -1.54
CA LEU A 80 -9.37 -3.20 -0.92
C LEU A 80 -8.20 -4.17 -1.08
N GLY A 81 -8.42 -5.46 -0.82
CA GLY A 81 -7.40 -6.49 -1.00
C GLY A 81 -6.88 -6.54 -2.43
N PHE A 82 -7.77 -6.46 -3.43
CA PHE A 82 -7.39 -6.39 -4.84
C PHE A 82 -6.59 -5.13 -5.18
N LEU A 83 -6.96 -3.97 -4.63
CA LEU A 83 -6.18 -2.74 -4.80
C LEU A 83 -4.75 -2.88 -4.27
N TYR A 84 -4.55 -3.51 -3.11
CA TYR A 84 -3.20 -3.79 -2.58
C TYR A 84 -2.37 -4.69 -3.50
N ILE A 85 -2.99 -5.71 -4.11
CA ILE A 85 -2.33 -6.57 -5.11
C ILE A 85 -1.96 -5.75 -6.36
N LEU A 86 -2.86 -4.88 -6.82
CA LEU A 86 -2.56 -3.98 -7.95
C LEU A 86 -1.43 -3.00 -7.63
N TYR A 87 -1.40 -2.41 -6.44
CA TYR A 87 -0.31 -1.53 -6.02
C TYR A 87 1.02 -2.28 -6.01
N ALA A 88 1.07 -3.49 -5.44
CA ALA A 88 2.26 -4.34 -5.49
C ALA A 88 2.69 -4.62 -6.94
N SER A 89 1.73 -4.92 -7.82
CA SER A 89 1.99 -5.20 -9.24
C SER A 89 2.57 -4.00 -9.98
N VAL A 90 2.12 -2.78 -9.67
CA VAL A 90 2.69 -1.54 -10.24
C VAL A 90 4.16 -1.38 -9.84
N PHE A 91 4.52 -1.60 -8.56
CA PHE A 91 5.92 -1.54 -8.13
C PHE A 91 6.80 -2.58 -8.81
N VAL A 92 6.29 -3.81 -8.98
CA VAL A 92 7.01 -4.87 -9.69
C VAL A 92 7.18 -4.50 -11.16
N ALA A 93 6.12 -4.08 -11.86
CA ALA A 93 6.18 -3.73 -13.28
C ALA A 93 7.12 -2.55 -13.56
N VAL A 94 6.98 -1.45 -12.80
CA VAL A 94 7.85 -0.27 -12.93
C VAL A 94 9.30 -0.63 -12.57
N GLY A 95 9.50 -1.40 -11.51
CA GLY A 95 10.85 -1.80 -11.12
C GLY A 95 11.51 -2.76 -12.10
N LEU A 96 10.76 -3.66 -12.73
CA LEU A 96 11.26 -4.49 -13.82
C LEU A 96 11.69 -3.63 -15.01
N TYR A 97 10.89 -2.61 -15.36
CA TYR A 97 11.22 -1.70 -16.45
C TYR A 97 12.51 -0.91 -16.20
N PHE A 98 12.70 -0.35 -14.99
CA PHE A 98 13.87 0.47 -14.68
C PHE A 98 15.11 -0.32 -14.22
N PHE A 99 14.93 -1.48 -13.57
CA PHE A 99 15.99 -2.20 -12.86
C PHE A 99 16.11 -3.68 -13.24
N GLY A 100 15.25 -4.21 -14.11
CA GLY A 100 15.19 -5.63 -14.43
C GLY A 100 14.99 -6.48 -13.18
N ALA A 101 15.69 -7.63 -13.10
CA ALA A 101 15.62 -8.53 -11.94
C ALA A 101 16.08 -7.89 -10.61
N LYS A 102 16.77 -6.74 -10.64
CA LYS A 102 17.16 -6.02 -9.41
C LYS A 102 15.98 -5.33 -8.71
N VAL A 103 14.77 -5.35 -9.30
CA VAL A 103 13.53 -4.85 -8.70
C VAL A 103 13.30 -5.40 -7.30
N PHE A 104 13.56 -6.70 -7.09
CA PHE A 104 13.30 -7.39 -5.84
C PHE A 104 14.16 -6.88 -4.66
N VAL A 105 15.17 -6.05 -4.95
CA VAL A 105 16.03 -5.41 -3.94
C VAL A 105 15.87 -3.89 -3.96
N LYS A 106 15.77 -3.27 -5.15
CA LYS A 106 15.74 -1.80 -5.30
C LYS A 106 14.37 -1.16 -5.06
N LEU A 107 13.29 -1.90 -5.30
CA LEU A 107 11.91 -1.44 -5.05
C LEU A 107 11.15 -2.53 -4.27
N PRO A 108 11.46 -2.71 -2.97
CA PRO A 108 10.91 -3.79 -2.15
C PRO A 108 9.47 -3.56 -1.66
N GLN A 109 8.76 -2.54 -2.14
CA GLN A 109 7.42 -2.17 -1.64
C GLN A 109 6.40 -3.31 -1.77
N TRP A 110 6.53 -4.15 -2.81
CA TRP A 110 5.67 -5.31 -3.04
C TRP A 110 5.67 -6.31 -1.87
N ILE A 111 6.76 -6.38 -1.08
CA ILE A 111 6.91 -7.30 0.06
C ILE A 111 5.87 -7.02 1.15
N LEU A 112 5.51 -5.75 1.37
CA LEU A 112 4.50 -5.39 2.36
C LEU A 112 3.09 -5.31 1.75
N LEU A 113 2.98 -4.79 0.53
CA LEU A 113 1.69 -4.59 -0.13
C LEU A 113 1.00 -5.90 -0.50
N LEU A 114 1.75 -6.88 -1.01
CA LEU A 114 1.16 -8.13 -1.51
C LEU A 114 0.55 -9.00 -0.39
N PRO A 115 1.20 -9.20 0.77
CA PRO A 115 0.59 -9.94 1.87
C PRO A 115 -0.68 -9.28 2.43
N ILE A 116 -0.76 -7.95 2.48
CA ILE A 116 -2.00 -7.25 2.89
C ILE A 116 -3.16 -7.68 1.98
N GLY A 117 -2.93 -7.63 0.67
CA GLY A 117 -3.94 -7.99 -0.32
C GLY A 117 -4.39 -9.44 -0.19
N PHE A 118 -3.46 -10.39 0.01
CA PHE A 118 -3.80 -11.79 0.19
C PHE A 118 -4.55 -12.06 1.49
N LEU A 119 -4.12 -11.47 2.62
CA LEU A 119 -4.79 -11.65 3.91
C LEU A 119 -6.21 -11.10 3.89
N ALA A 120 -6.42 -9.92 3.30
CA ALA A 120 -7.74 -9.29 3.18
C ALA A 120 -8.69 -10.13 2.32
N ASN A 121 -8.24 -10.57 1.14
CA ASN A 121 -9.06 -11.40 0.24
C ASN A 121 -9.34 -12.79 0.85
N TYR A 122 -8.33 -13.43 1.44
CA TYR A 122 -8.51 -14.74 2.08
C TYR A 122 -9.55 -14.66 3.21
N GLY A 123 -9.40 -13.66 4.09
CA GLY A 123 -10.35 -13.44 5.18
C GLY A 123 -11.76 -13.11 4.72
N ALA A 124 -11.94 -12.47 3.56
CA ALA A 124 -13.25 -12.07 3.05
C ALA A 124 -13.92 -13.11 2.12
N ILE A 125 -13.21 -14.15 1.68
CA ILE A 125 -13.74 -15.20 0.79
C ILE A 125 -13.98 -16.51 1.54
N HIS A 126 -13.11 -16.83 2.50
CA HIS A 126 -13.05 -18.18 3.09
C HIS A 126 -13.42 -18.26 4.57
N VAL A 127 -13.70 -17.13 5.23
CA VAL A 127 -13.98 -17.02 6.67
C VAL A 127 -15.17 -16.10 6.87
#